data_AF-A0A4Q2QNR6-F1
#
_entry.id   AF-A0A4Q2QNR6-F1
#
_cell.length_a   1.000
_cell.length_b   1.000
_cell.length_c   1.000
_cell.angle_alpha   90.00
_cell.angle_beta   90.00
_cell.angle_gamma   90.00
#
_symmetry.space_group_name_H-M   'P 1'
#
loop_
_entity.id
_entity.type
_entity.pdbx_description
1 polymer ?
#
loop_
_entity_poly.entity_id
_entity_poly.type
_entity_poly.pdbx_seq_one_letter_code
_entity_poly.pdbx_strand_id
1 'polypeptide(L)'
;VELVGFSGSLLPNESTNAGDLDANVFQHRPFLEQDNKAHNYHLVAVGNTFVFPMAGYSRKIKSVAELKDGATIAIPNDPTNLGRALLLLQKEKLITLKAGTGLLPTAVDITDNPHNLKIMELEGAQLPRVLDDPKV
;
A
#
# COMPACT_ATOMS: atom_id res chain seq x y z
N VAL A 1 -24.94 1.42 17.24
CA VAL A 1 -23.83 1.48 16.27
C VAL A 1 -24.45 1.69 14.91
N GLU A 2 -24.11 2.80 14.25
CA GLU A 2 -24.47 3.10 12.87
C GLU A 2 -23.23 2.90 11.98
N LEU A 3 -23.40 2.34 10.78
CA LEU A 3 -22.29 2.10 9.86
C LEU A 3 -22.36 3.11 8.71
N VAL A 4 -21.33 3.93 8.59
CA VAL A 4 -21.16 4.88 7.49
C VAL A 4 -20.13 4.31 6.52
N GLY A 5 -20.55 4.11 5.27
CA GLY A 5 -19.71 3.54 4.22
C GLY A 5 -18.83 4.59 3.53
N PHE A 6 -17.57 4.26 3.29
CA PHE A 6 -16.59 5.08 2.55
C PHE A 6 -16.09 4.31 1.33
N SER A 7 -15.69 5.02 0.27
CA SER A 7 -15.14 4.41 -0.95
C SER A 7 -14.18 5.36 -1.68
N GLY A 8 -13.23 4.79 -2.43
CA GLY A 8 -12.24 5.56 -3.19
C GLY A 8 -11.37 6.44 -2.30
N SER A 9 -11.17 7.70 -2.68
CA SER A 9 -10.27 8.63 -2.00
C SER A 9 -10.87 9.31 -0.77
N LEU A 10 -12.16 9.11 -0.49
CA LEU A 10 -12.80 9.57 0.75
C LEU A 10 -12.44 8.60 1.87
N LEU A 11 -11.62 9.07 2.82
CA LEU A 11 -11.19 8.29 3.98
C LEU A 11 -11.84 8.81 5.27
N PRO A 12 -12.16 7.94 6.24
CA PRO A 12 -12.95 8.33 7.40
C PRO A 12 -12.17 9.13 8.46
N ASN A 13 -10.86 9.36 8.29
CA ASN A 13 -10.04 10.09 9.26
C ASN A 13 -10.48 11.55 9.41
N GLU A 14 -10.75 12.26 8.32
CA GLU A 14 -11.19 13.65 8.38
C GLU A 14 -12.49 13.78 9.19
N SER A 15 -13.53 13.00 8.85
CA SER A 15 -14.80 12.99 9.57
C SER A 15 -14.66 12.56 11.04
N THR A 16 -13.74 11.64 11.34
CA THR A 16 -13.48 11.25 12.74
C THR A 16 -12.79 12.38 13.50
N ASN A 17 -11.84 13.08 12.88
CA ASN A 17 -11.13 14.19 13.51
C ASN A 17 -12.03 15.43 13.68
N ALA A 18 -12.98 15.63 12.76
CA ALA A 18 -13.99 16.69 12.84
C ALA A 18 -15.06 16.44 13.92
N GLY A 19 -15.18 15.20 14.42
CA GLY A 19 -16.22 14.79 15.38
C GLY A 19 -17.54 14.37 14.74
N ASP A 20 -17.59 14.23 13.41
CA ASP A 20 -18.76 13.71 12.69
C ASP A 20 -18.90 12.19 12.88
N LEU A 21 -17.79 11.49 13.14
CA LEU A 21 -17.75 10.07 13.49
C LEU A 21 -17.07 9.88 14.84
N ASP A 22 -17.64 9.04 15.70
CA ASP A 22 -17.03 8.69 16.99
C ASP A 22 -15.76 7.84 16.83
N ALA A 23 -15.68 7.01 15.79
CA ALA A 23 -14.56 6.12 15.50
C ALA A 23 -14.55 5.67 14.04
N ASN A 24 -13.39 5.23 13.55
CA ASN A 24 -13.24 4.54 12.27
C ASN A 24 -12.43 3.23 12.39
N VAL A 25 -12.65 2.30 11.45
CA VAL A 25 -11.97 0.99 11.40
C VAL A 25 -11.62 0.66 9.95
N PHE A 26 -10.47 1.15 9.46
CA PHE A 26 -10.00 0.86 8.08
C PHE A 26 -8.48 0.74 7.91
N GLN A 27 -7.71 1.25 8.87
CA GLN A 27 -6.28 1.54 8.70
C GLN A 27 -5.40 0.80 9.72
N HIS A 28 -4.09 0.80 9.46
CA HIS A 28 -3.05 0.35 10.38
C HIS A 28 -2.24 1.53 10.96
N ARG A 29 -1.51 1.29 12.06
CA ARG A 29 -0.78 2.34 12.80
C ARG A 29 0.14 3.21 11.95
N PRO A 30 0.98 2.68 11.02
CA PRO A 30 1.82 3.55 10.19
C PRO A 30 1.02 4.53 9.31
N PHE A 31 -0.16 4.12 8.87
CA PHE A 31 -1.03 4.98 8.05
C PHE A 31 -1.59 6.10 8.92
N LEU A 32 -2.13 5.75 10.10
CA LEU A 32 -2.64 6.72 11.08
C LEU A 32 -1.56 7.76 11.45
N GLU A 33 -0.34 7.31 11.72
CA GLU A 33 0.78 8.20 12.06
C GLU A 33 1.14 9.15 10.91
N GLN A 34 1.19 8.65 9.67
CA GLN A 34 1.44 9.50 8.50
C GLN A 34 0.30 10.48 8.25
N ASP A 35 -0.94 10.03 8.37
CA ASP A 35 -2.10 10.85 8.08
C ASP A 35 -2.29 11.95 9.14
N ASN A 36 -2.08 11.62 10.43
CA ASN A 36 -1.98 12.60 11.50
C ASN A 36 -0.91 13.66 11.21
N LYS A 37 0.27 13.24 10.77
CA LYS A 37 1.37 14.16 10.45
C LYS A 37 1.06 15.04 9.24
N ALA A 38 0.42 14.48 8.22
CA ALA A 38 0.12 15.19 6.97
C ALA A 38 -0.99 16.22 7.14
N HIS A 39 -2.01 15.92 7.95
CA HIS A 39 -3.22 16.74 8.08
C HIS A 39 -3.40 17.39 9.45
N ASN A 40 -2.40 17.26 10.33
CA ASN A 40 -2.45 17.76 11.72
C ASN A 40 -3.67 17.23 12.49
N TYR A 41 -4.03 15.97 12.26
CA TYR A 41 -5.05 15.29 13.03
C TYR A 41 -4.50 14.80 14.38
N HIS A 42 -5.39 14.60 15.34
CA HIS A 42 -5.06 14.14 16.70
C HIS A 42 -5.68 12.78 17.01
N LEU A 43 -5.92 11.98 15.97
CA LEU A 43 -6.54 10.66 16.10
C LEU A 43 -5.59 9.68 16.81
N VAL A 44 -6.15 8.80 17.62
CA VAL A 44 -5.40 7.79 18.38
C VAL A 44 -5.96 6.40 18.13
N ALA A 45 -5.07 5.39 18.15
CA ALA A 45 -5.49 4.00 18.10
C ALA A 45 -6.01 3.56 19.47
N VAL A 46 -7.30 3.23 19.55
CA VAL A 46 -7.95 2.75 20.80
C VAL A 46 -7.92 1.22 20.95
N GLY A 47 -7.59 0.49 19.87
CA GLY A 47 -7.53 -0.97 19.87
C GLY A 47 -7.01 -1.53 18.56
N ASN A 48 -6.60 -2.80 18.58
CA ASN A 48 -6.23 -3.55 17.38
C ASN A 48 -7.42 -4.45 16.97
N THR A 49 -7.64 -4.61 15.67
CA THR A 49 -8.70 -5.48 15.12
C THR A 49 -8.09 -6.74 14.51
N PHE A 50 -7.80 -6.71 13.21
CA PHE A 50 -7.28 -7.83 12.44
C PHE A 50 -6.04 -7.43 11.63
N VAL A 51 -5.21 -8.43 11.32
CA VAL A 51 -4.07 -8.24 10.41
C VAL A 51 -4.36 -9.01 9.13
N PHE A 52 -4.41 -8.28 8.01
CA PHE A 52 -4.50 -8.86 6.68
C PHE A 52 -3.10 -8.87 6.04
N PRO A 53 -2.56 -10.06 5.69
CA PRO A 53 -1.31 -10.16 4.96
C PRO A 53 -1.40 -9.45 3.60
N MET A 54 -0.36 -8.70 3.23
CA MET A 54 -0.21 -8.18 1.88
C MET A 54 0.41 -9.29 1.01
N ALA A 55 -0.11 -9.44 -0.21
CA ALA A 55 0.35 -10.45 -1.16
C ALA A 55 0.34 -9.89 -2.59
N GLY A 56 1.18 -10.48 -3.44
CA GLY A 56 1.10 -10.30 -4.89
C GLY A 56 0.02 -11.21 -5.49
N TYR A 57 -0.62 -10.75 -6.56
CA TYR A 57 -1.64 -11.49 -7.29
C TYR A 57 -1.35 -11.41 -8.79
N SER A 58 -1.70 -12.45 -9.54
CA SER A 58 -1.62 -12.44 -11.00
C SER A 58 -2.73 -13.30 -11.60
N ARG A 59 -3.22 -12.86 -12.77
CA ARG A 59 -4.08 -13.67 -13.66
C ARG A 59 -3.26 -14.47 -14.69
N LYS A 60 -1.97 -14.17 -14.85
CA LYS A 60 -1.13 -14.64 -15.96
C LYS A 60 -0.08 -15.66 -15.52
N ILE A 61 0.46 -15.51 -14.32
CA ILE A 61 1.49 -16.39 -13.76
C ILE A 61 0.97 -17.07 -12.49
N LYS A 62 1.48 -18.27 -12.21
CA LYS A 62 1.08 -19.04 -11.01
C LYS A 62 2.08 -18.95 -9.87
N SER A 63 3.28 -18.48 -10.16
CA SER A 63 4.38 -18.35 -9.20
C SER A 63 5.28 -17.18 -9.55
N VAL A 64 5.98 -16.64 -8.55
CA VAL A 64 6.97 -15.54 -8.74
C VAL A 64 8.09 -15.96 -9.69
N ALA A 65 8.44 -17.25 -9.76
CA ALA A 65 9.47 -17.77 -10.66
C ALA A 65 9.12 -17.64 -12.15
N GLU A 66 7.85 -17.46 -12.49
CA GLU A 66 7.39 -17.23 -13.88
C GLU A 66 7.42 -15.75 -14.29
N LEU A 67 7.81 -14.85 -13.37
CA LEU A 67 7.92 -13.42 -13.65
C LEU A 67 8.98 -13.19 -14.73
N LYS A 68 8.59 -12.47 -15.79
CA LYS A 68 9.48 -12.16 -16.92
C LYS A 68 10.20 -10.85 -16.70
N ASP A 69 11.38 -10.73 -17.30
CA ASP A 69 12.08 -9.45 -17.35
C ASP A 69 11.21 -8.37 -18.00
N GLY A 70 11.24 -7.16 -17.44
CA GLY A 70 10.44 -6.03 -17.90
C GLY A 70 8.96 -6.09 -17.51
N ALA A 71 8.54 -7.08 -16.71
CA ALA A 71 7.18 -7.18 -16.20
C ALA A 71 6.79 -5.95 -15.37
N THR A 72 5.50 -5.60 -15.43
CA THR A 72 4.94 -4.49 -14.64
C THR A 72 4.38 -5.03 -13.33
N ILE A 73 4.72 -4.39 -12.22
CA ILE A 73 4.12 -4.64 -10.91
C ILE A 73 3.37 -3.38 -10.49
N ALA A 74 2.05 -3.50 -10.39
CA ALA A 74 1.22 -2.44 -9.84
C ALA A 74 1.23 -2.48 -8.31
N ILE A 75 1.53 -1.35 -7.67
CA ILE A 75 1.58 -1.20 -6.21
C ILE A 75 0.76 0.02 -5.74
N PRO A 76 0.33 0.07 -4.46
CA PRO A 76 -0.33 1.25 -3.90
C PRO A 76 0.57 2.49 -3.98
N ASN A 77 -0.03 3.67 -4.16
CA ASN A 77 0.69 4.95 -4.23
C ASN A 77 0.65 5.78 -2.93
N ASP A 78 -0.09 5.34 -1.90
CA ASP A 78 -0.01 6.00 -0.58
C ASP A 78 1.30 5.63 0.12
N PRO A 79 1.94 6.55 0.86
CA PRO A 79 3.32 6.37 1.33
C PRO A 79 3.57 5.08 2.11
N THR A 80 2.63 4.70 2.98
CA THR A 80 2.81 3.56 3.88
C THR A 80 2.59 2.23 3.17
N ASN A 81 1.60 2.12 2.30
CA ASN A 81 1.36 0.89 1.56
C ASN A 81 2.31 0.74 0.36
N LEU A 82 2.75 1.84 -0.25
CA LEU A 82 3.84 1.86 -1.23
C LEU A 82 5.10 1.26 -0.59
N GLY A 83 5.52 1.81 0.57
CA GLY A 83 6.67 1.32 1.29
C GLY A 83 6.55 -0.16 1.67
N ARG A 84 5.37 -0.57 2.16
CA ARG A 84 5.07 -1.98 2.49
C ARG A 84 5.16 -2.89 1.26
N ALA A 85 4.69 -2.45 0.10
CA ALA A 85 4.78 -3.21 -1.15
C ALA A 85 6.23 -3.37 -1.63
N LEU A 86 7.02 -2.30 -1.61
CA LEU A 86 8.44 -2.37 -1.96
C LEU A 86 9.24 -3.27 -1.01
N LEU A 87 8.97 -3.20 0.29
CA LEU A 87 9.58 -4.10 1.27
C LEU A 87 9.21 -5.57 1.02
N LEU A 88 7.99 -5.84 0.56
CA LEU A 88 7.57 -7.18 0.15
C LEU A 88 8.34 -7.65 -1.09
N LEU A 89 8.49 -6.80 -2.11
CA LEU A 89 9.29 -7.13 -3.30
C LEU A 89 10.75 -7.41 -2.96
N GLN A 90 11.33 -6.63 -2.03
CA GLN A 90 12.68 -6.90 -1.52
C GLN A 90 12.76 -8.23 -0.77
N LYS A 91 11.77 -8.54 0.07
CA LYS A 91 11.71 -9.82 0.80
C LYS A 91 11.70 -11.02 -0.15
N GLU A 92 11.00 -10.89 -1.29
CA GLU A 92 10.97 -11.89 -2.36
C GLU A 92 12.18 -11.82 -3.31
N LYS A 93 13.17 -10.97 -3.00
CA LYS A 93 14.43 -10.80 -3.74
C LYS A 93 14.25 -10.34 -5.20
N LEU A 94 13.14 -9.65 -5.49
CA LEU A 94 12.84 -9.10 -6.82
C LEU A 94 13.54 -7.76 -7.06
N ILE A 95 13.80 -7.01 -5.99
CA ILE A 95 14.50 -5.73 -5.98
C ILE A 95 15.38 -5.64 -4.73
N THR A 96 16.35 -4.73 -4.71
CA THR A 96 17.07 -4.32 -3.49
C THR A 96 16.77 -2.86 -3.18
N LEU A 97 16.41 -2.55 -1.94
CA LEU A 97 16.18 -1.18 -1.49
C LEU A 97 17.41 -0.63 -0.76
N LYS A 98 17.56 0.69 -0.82
CA LYS A 98 18.55 1.43 -0.04
C LYS A 98 18.34 1.17 1.46
N ALA A 99 19.43 0.88 2.17
CA ALA A 99 19.41 0.70 3.61
C ALA A 99 18.96 1.98 4.34
N GLY A 100 18.29 1.81 5.50
CA GLY A 100 17.87 2.93 6.34
C GLY A 100 16.60 3.66 5.91
N THR A 101 15.86 3.14 4.94
CA THR A 101 14.57 3.69 4.45
C THR A 101 13.38 3.42 5.39
N GLY A 102 13.56 2.52 6.36
CA GLY A 102 12.53 2.19 7.35
C GLY A 102 11.27 1.61 6.70
N LEU A 103 10.10 2.11 7.09
CA LEU A 103 8.79 1.67 6.58
C LEU A 103 8.33 2.43 5.33
N LEU A 104 9.08 3.44 4.90
CA LEU A 104 8.66 4.39 3.85
C LEU A 104 9.66 4.46 2.68
N PRO A 105 10.22 3.34 2.18
CA PRO A 105 10.96 3.40 0.93
C PRO A 105 10.03 3.83 -0.21
N THR A 106 10.61 4.47 -1.21
CA THR A 106 9.95 4.85 -2.47
C THR A 106 10.62 4.16 -3.66
N ALA A 107 10.03 4.26 -4.85
CA ALA A 107 10.64 3.70 -6.05
C ALA A 107 12.06 4.25 -6.34
N VAL A 108 12.37 5.47 -5.88
CA VAL A 108 13.71 6.06 -6.02
C VAL A 108 14.75 5.42 -5.11
N ASP A 109 14.32 4.68 -4.09
CA ASP A 109 15.20 3.96 -3.17
C ASP A 109 15.57 2.56 -3.68
N ILE A 110 15.12 2.17 -4.88
CA ILE A 110 15.51 0.92 -5.52
C ILE A 110 16.95 1.03 -6.02
N THR A 111 17.83 0.22 -5.44
CA THR A 111 19.27 0.18 -5.73
C THR A 111 19.66 -0.96 -6.67
N ASP A 112 18.83 -2.01 -6.76
CA ASP A 112 19.01 -3.12 -7.71
C ASP A 112 17.64 -3.63 -8.18
N ASN A 113 17.56 -3.97 -9.47
CA ASN A 113 16.35 -4.44 -10.14
C ASN A 113 16.76 -5.40 -11.28
N PRO A 114 17.21 -6.62 -10.96
CA PRO A 114 17.85 -7.53 -11.92
C PRO A 114 16.92 -7.96 -13.06
N HIS A 115 15.60 -7.95 -12.83
CA HIS A 115 14.58 -8.27 -13.82
C HIS A 115 14.05 -7.05 -14.58
N ASN A 116 14.62 -5.84 -14.39
CA ASN A 116 14.15 -4.61 -15.02
C ASN A 116 12.64 -4.37 -14.84
N LEU A 117 12.10 -4.72 -13.67
CA LEU A 117 10.68 -4.62 -13.36
C LEU A 117 10.21 -3.17 -13.43
N LYS A 118 9.02 -2.95 -13.97
CA LYS A 118 8.37 -1.64 -14.05
C LYS A 118 7.43 -1.49 -12.86
N ILE A 119 7.72 -0.54 -11.99
CA ILE A 119 6.85 -0.24 -10.85
C ILE A 119 5.78 0.76 -11.30
N MET A 120 4.52 0.35 -11.20
CA MET A 120 3.37 1.19 -11.53
C MET A 120 2.63 1.55 -10.23
N GLU A 121 2.69 2.80 -9.83
CA GLU A 121 2.03 3.27 -8.61
C GLU A 121 0.59 3.71 -8.93
N LEU A 122 -0.39 3.16 -8.19
CA LEU A 122 -1.81 3.43 -8.39
C LEU A 122 -2.53 3.64 -7.06
N GLU A 123 -3.67 4.32 -7.09
CA GLU A 123 -4.58 4.36 -5.93
C GLU A 123 -4.98 2.92 -5.57
N GLY A 124 -4.92 2.57 -4.28
CA GLY A 124 -5.15 1.21 -3.81
C GLY A 124 -6.49 0.61 -4.26
N ALA A 125 -7.53 1.43 -4.36
CA ALA A 125 -8.86 1.03 -4.83
C ALA A 125 -8.89 0.57 -6.31
N GLN A 126 -7.89 0.96 -7.13
CA GLN A 126 -7.80 0.59 -8.54
C GLN A 126 -7.03 -0.71 -8.77
N LEU A 127 -6.21 -1.16 -7.81
CA LEU A 127 -5.36 -2.35 -7.97
C LEU A 127 -6.11 -3.63 -8.36
N PRO A 128 -7.31 -3.93 -7.83
CA PRO A 128 -8.02 -5.14 -8.27
C PRO A 128 -8.37 -5.13 -9.77
N ARG A 129 -8.65 -3.95 -10.35
CA ARG A 129 -9.05 -3.81 -11.76
C ARG A 129 -7.87 -3.91 -12.71
N VAL A 130 -6.68 -3.52 -12.26
CA VAL A 130 -5.48 -3.54 -13.09
C VAL A 130 -4.98 -4.96 -13.38
N LEU A 131 -5.46 -5.98 -12.64
CA LEU A 131 -5.15 -7.39 -12.90
C LEU A 131 -5.64 -7.89 -14.27
N ASP A 132 -6.62 -7.20 -14.88
CA ASP A 132 -7.11 -7.49 -16.22
C ASP A 132 -6.39 -6.67 -17.31
N ASP A 133 -5.49 -5.75 -16.94
CA ASP A 133 -4.67 -4.99 -17.90
C ASP A 133 -3.64 -5.93 -18.56
N PRO A 134 -3.55 -6.00 -19.90
CA PRO A 134 -2.55 -6.82 -20.57
C PRO A 134 -1.10 -6.48 -20.21
N LYS A 135 -0.83 -5.27 -19.70
CA LYS A 135 0.52 -4.80 -19.31
C LYS A 135 0.92 -5.16 -17.87
N VAL A 136 -0.03 -5.56 -17.01
CA VAL A 136 0.20 -5.93 -15.59
C VAL A 136 -0.01 -7.43 -15.39
#